data_AF-I6YQV5-F1
#
_entry.id   AF-I6YQV5-F1
#
_cell.length_a   1.000
_cell.length_b   1.000
_cell.length_c   1.000
_cell.angle_alpha   90.00
_cell.angle_beta   90.00
_cell.angle_gamma   90.00
#
_symmetry.space_group_name_H-M   'P 1'
#
loop_
_entity.id
_entity.type
_entity.pdbx_description
1 polymer ?
#
loop_
_entity_poly.entity_id
_entity_poly.type
_entity_poly.pdbx_seq_one_letter_code
_entity_poly.pdbx_strand_id
1 'polypeptide(L)'
;NWYCYGKAVAEQAAWEVAKEKGVDLVVVNPVLVLGPLLQPNVNASIVHVLKYLTGSAKTYANSVQAYVHVRDVALAHILVLETPSASGRYLCAE
;
A
#
# COMPACT_ATOMS: atom_id res chain seq x y z
N ASN A 1 -1.58 -4.45 16.60
CA ASN A 1 -1.29 -3.85 15.28
C ASN A 1 -2.49 -3.03 14.83
N TRP A 2 -2.61 -1.80 15.34
CA TRP A 2 -3.78 -0.95 15.10
C TRP A 2 -3.84 -0.37 13.69
N TYR A 3 -2.70 -0.24 13.02
CA TYR A 3 -2.63 0.17 11.62
C TYR A 3 -3.34 -0.83 10.69
N CYS A 4 -3.02 -2.13 10.81
CA CYS A 4 -3.68 -3.17 10.00
C CYS A 4 -5.18 -3.26 10.31
N TYR A 5 -5.57 -3.16 11.59
CA TYR A 5 -6.97 -3.13 11.98
C TYR A 5 -7.72 -1.94 11.35
N GLY A 6 -7.17 -0.73 11.48
CA GLY A 6 -7.77 0.47 10.93
C GLY A 6 -7.90 0.40 9.40
N LYS A 7 -6.88 -0.11 8.70
CA LYS A 7 -6.95 -0.31 7.24
C LYS A 7 -7.98 -1.36 6.83
N ALA A 8 -8.12 -2.45 7.57
CA ALA A 8 -9.12 -3.48 7.29
C ALA A 8 -10.55 -2.95 7.47
N VAL A 9 -10.84 -2.30 8.60
CA VAL A 9 -12.16 -1.73 8.87
C VAL A 9 -12.50 -0.59 7.91
N ALA A 10 -11.53 0.25 7.57
CA ALA A 10 -11.74 1.34 6.60
C ALA A 10 -12.06 0.81 5.20
N GLU A 11 -11.42 -0.27 4.75
CA GLU A 11 -11.75 -0.89 3.45
C GLU A 11 -13.16 -1.51 3.46
N GLN A 12 -13.53 -2.21 4.54
CA GLN A 12 -14.89 -2.74 4.72
C GLN A 12 -15.95 -1.63 4.64
N ALA A 13 -15.74 -0.53 5.38
CA ALA A 13 -16.62 0.63 5.35
C ALA A 13 -16.70 1.27 3.96
N ALA A 14 -15.58 1.35 3.22
CA ALA A 14 -15.57 1.87 1.86
C ALA A 14 -16.45 1.02 0.92
N TRP A 15 -16.37 -0.32 1.02
CA TRP A 15 -17.23 -1.24 0.26
C TRP A 15 -18.71 -1.09 0.61
N GLU A 16 -19.05 -0.97 1.89
CA GLU A 16 -20.43 -0.75 2.34
C GLU A 16 -21.00 0.55 1.78
N VAL A 17 -20.26 1.65 1.91
CA VAL A 17 -20.68 2.97 1.41
C VAL A 17 -20.77 3.00 -0.11
N ALA A 18 -19.81 2.37 -0.82
CA ALA A 18 -19.84 2.31 -2.27
C ALA A 18 -21.08 1.55 -2.77
N LYS A 19 -21.39 0.41 -2.14
CA LYS A 19 -22.60 -0.37 -2.42
C LYS A 19 -23.88 0.42 -2.14
N GLU A 20 -23.96 1.10 -0.99
CA GLU A 20 -25.11 1.92 -0.62
C GLU A 20 -25.36 3.07 -1.60
N LYS A 21 -24.27 3.71 -2.07
CA LYS A 21 -24.34 4.89 -2.93
C LYS A 21 -24.31 4.58 -4.43
N GLY A 22 -24.18 3.32 -4.82
CA GLY A 22 -24.02 2.93 -6.22
C GLY A 22 -22.75 3.48 -6.88
N VAL A 23 -21.67 3.62 -6.10
CA VAL A 23 -20.35 4.05 -6.60
C VAL A 23 -19.57 2.82 -7.03
N ASP A 24 -19.02 2.84 -8.24
CA ASP A 24 -18.10 1.80 -8.70
C ASP A 24 -16.76 1.93 -7.94
N LEU A 25 -16.35 0.84 -7.29
CA LEU A 25 -15.18 0.81 -6.40
C LEU A 25 -14.28 -0.35 -6.78
N VAL A 26 -12.99 -0.03 -6.94
CA VAL A 26 -11.89 -0.98 -7.06
C VAL A 26 -10.83 -0.61 -6.02
N VAL A 27 -10.25 -1.61 -5.37
CA VAL A 27 -9.25 -1.40 -4.32
C VAL A 27 -7.90 -1.99 -4.72
N VAL A 28 -6.83 -1.21 -4.58
CA VAL A 28 -5.45 -1.67 -4.67
C VAL A 28 -4.88 -1.84 -3.26
N ASN A 29 -4.37 -3.03 -2.96
CA ASN A 29 -3.76 -3.38 -1.68
C ASN A 29 -2.23 -3.53 -1.85
N PRO A 30 -1.46 -2.43 -1.76
CA PRO A 30 -0.01 -2.49 -1.82
C PRO A 30 0.59 -3.04 -0.54
N VAL A 31 1.71 -3.76 -0.68
CA VAL A 31 2.56 -4.20 0.44
C VAL A 31 3.51 -3.07 0.87
N LEU A 32 4.68 -3.35 1.47
CA LEU A 32 5.58 -2.28 1.90
C LEU A 32 6.17 -1.55 0.69
N VAL A 33 5.69 -0.32 0.45
CA VAL A 33 6.06 0.48 -0.72
C VAL A 33 7.44 1.14 -0.54
N LEU A 34 8.34 0.90 -1.47
CA LEU A 34 9.69 1.48 -1.51
C LEU A 34 9.96 2.19 -2.84
N GLY A 35 10.94 3.08 -2.87
CA GLY A 35 11.39 3.75 -4.10
C GLY A 35 11.79 5.21 -3.86
N PRO A 36 12.07 5.96 -4.94
CA PRO A 36 12.45 7.37 -4.85
C PRO A 36 11.35 8.24 -4.24
N LEU A 37 11.75 9.22 -3.43
CA LEU A 37 10.83 10.16 -2.80
C LEU A 37 10.71 11.40 -3.68
N LEU A 38 9.47 11.80 -3.98
CA LEU A 38 9.20 13.09 -4.62
C LEU A 38 8.97 14.19 -3.57
N GLN A 39 8.47 13.80 -2.39
CA GLN A 39 8.27 14.67 -1.25
C GLN A 39 9.57 14.82 -0.43
N PRO A 40 9.79 15.96 0.27
CA PRO A 40 11.02 16.19 1.03
C PRO A 40 11.14 15.36 2.31
N ASN A 41 10.02 14.84 2.83
CA ASN A 41 9.96 14.13 4.11
C ASN A 41 9.96 12.61 3.92
N VAL A 42 10.69 11.93 4.80
CA VAL A 42 10.73 10.46 4.87
C VAL A 42 9.39 9.93 5.41
N ASN A 43 8.71 9.08 4.63
CA ASN A 43 7.48 8.42 5.06
C ASN A 43 7.77 7.07 5.77
N ALA A 44 6.76 6.54 6.47
CA ALA A 44 6.92 5.38 7.36
C ALA A 44 7.54 4.13 6.69
N SER A 45 7.23 3.84 5.43
CA SER A 45 7.80 2.67 4.74
C SER A 45 9.29 2.84 4.44
N ILE A 46 9.74 4.06 4.13
CA ILE A 46 11.16 4.35 3.87
C ILE A 46 11.96 4.31 5.17
N VAL A 47 11.37 4.70 6.31
CA VAL A 47 12.02 4.53 7.64
C VAL A 47 12.44 3.08 7.88
N HIS A 48 11.65 2.11 7.38
CA HIS A 48 11.95 0.68 7.53
C HIS A 48 13.27 0.28 6.86
N VAL A 49 13.66 0.91 5.76
CA VAL A 49 14.95 0.70 5.08
C VAL A 49 16.03 1.64 5.65
N LEU A 50 15.69 2.91 5.82
CA LEU A 50 16.63 3.96 6.25
C LEU A 50 17.31 3.63 7.58
N LYS A 51 16.58 3.02 8.54
CA LYS A 51 17.12 2.64 9.85
C LYS A 51 18.35 1.73 9.78
N TYR A 52 18.51 0.96 8.69
CA TYR A 52 19.69 0.12 8.48
C TYR A 52 20.86 0.93 7.91
N LEU A 53 20.57 1.85 6.99
CA LEU A 53 21.58 2.72 6.37
C LEU A 53 22.16 3.73 7.36
N THR A 54 21.35 4.23 8.30
CA THR A 54 21.80 5.13 9.37
C THR A 54 22.45 4.40 10.54
N GLY A 55 22.39 3.06 10.55
CA GLY A 55 22.83 2.24 11.68
C GLY A 55 21.98 2.43 12.95
N SER A 56 20.78 3.01 12.86
CA SER A 56 19.84 3.10 13.99
C SER A 56 19.34 1.72 14.42
N ALA A 57 19.15 0.80 13.47
CA ALA A 57 18.94 -0.61 13.75
C ALA A 57 20.29 -1.34 13.83
N LYS A 58 20.54 -2.06 14.94
CA LYS A 58 21.78 -2.84 15.16
C LYS A 58 21.67 -4.30 14.76
N THR A 59 20.44 -4.80 14.65
CA THR A 59 20.12 -6.17 14.24
C THR A 59 18.90 -6.14 13.31
N TYR A 60 18.58 -7.27 12.70
CA TYR A 60 17.34 -7.48 11.96
C TYR A 60 16.50 -8.55 12.65
N ALA A 61 15.18 -8.45 12.52
CA ALA A 61 14.27 -9.50 12.98
C ALA A 61 14.30 -10.67 11.98
N ASN A 62 14.22 -11.89 12.49
CA ASN A 62 14.04 -13.08 11.65
C ASN A 62 12.58 -13.17 11.20
N SER A 63 12.23 -12.37 10.19
CA SER A 63 10.88 -12.23 9.66
C SER A 63 10.92 -11.91 8.17
N VAL A 64 9.90 -12.33 7.45
CA VAL A 64 9.72 -12.02 6.02
C VAL A 64 8.64 -10.94 5.83
N GLN A 65 8.74 -10.19 4.75
CA GLN A 65 7.79 -9.15 4.34
C GLN A 65 7.83 -9.01 2.83
N ALA A 66 6.68 -8.74 2.20
CA ALA A 66 6.59 -8.43 0.78
C ALA A 66 6.84 -6.93 0.52
N TYR A 67 7.43 -6.62 -0.64
CA TYR A 67 7.79 -5.28 -1.06
C TYR A 67 7.20 -4.97 -2.44
N VAL A 68 7.07 -3.69 -2.74
CA VAL A 68 6.63 -3.23 -4.07
C VAL A 68 7.24 -1.86 -4.35
N HIS A 69 7.60 -1.63 -5.60
CA HIS A 69 8.12 -0.35 -6.05
C HIS A 69 7.01 0.71 -6.16
N VAL A 70 7.31 1.94 -5.76
CA VAL A 70 6.33 3.05 -5.71
C VAL A 70 5.73 3.40 -7.08
N ARG A 71 6.51 3.24 -8.16
CA ARG A 71 6.00 3.47 -9.52
C ARG A 71 5.01 2.39 -9.93
N ASP A 72 5.20 1.16 -9.46
CA ASP A 72 4.35 0.02 -9.81
C ASP A 72 3.01 0.14 -9.10
N VAL A 73 3.01 0.62 -7.85
CA VAL A 73 1.78 1.00 -7.14
C VAL A 73 1.04 2.12 -7.88
N ALA A 74 1.75 3.17 -8.32
CA ALA A 74 1.12 4.27 -9.05
C ALA A 74 0.52 3.81 -10.38
N LEU A 75 1.25 2.99 -11.14
CA LEU A 75 0.77 2.39 -12.38
C LEU A 75 -0.41 1.44 -12.15
N ALA A 76 -0.39 0.66 -11.06
CA ALA A 76 -1.51 -0.22 -10.72
C ALA A 76 -2.81 0.57 -10.49
N HIS A 77 -2.74 1.72 -9.81
CA HIS A 77 -3.92 2.59 -9.63
C HIS A 77 -4.43 3.15 -10.96
N ILE A 78 -3.54 3.58 -11.85
CA ILE A 78 -3.91 4.05 -13.20
C ILE A 78 -4.57 2.90 -13.97
N LEU A 79 -3.95 1.72 -13.98
CA LEU A 79 -4.42 0.57 -14.75
C LEU A 79 -5.80 0.10 -14.31
N VAL A 80 -6.05 -0.01 -13.00
CA VAL A 80 -7.39 -0.44 -12.51
C VAL A 80 -8.46 0.61 -12.74
N LEU A 81 -8.09 1.89 -12.78
CA LEU A 81 -9.02 2.98 -13.10
C LEU A 81 -9.37 3.00 -14.59
N GLU A 82 -8.38 2.79 -15.46
CA GLU A 82 -8.56 2.86 -16.92
C GLU A 82 -9.09 1.57 -17.54
N THR A 83 -9.08 0.44 -16.81
CA THR A 83 -9.57 -0.86 -17.30
C THR A 83 -11.05 -1.03 -16.94
N PRO A 84 -12.00 -0.96 -17.90
CA PRO A 84 -13.43 -0.98 -17.59
C PRO A 84 -13.93 -2.29 -16.96
N SER A 85 -13.20 -3.40 -17.14
CA SER A 85 -13.52 -4.69 -16.54
C SER A 85 -12.86 -4.92 -15.17
N ALA A 86 -12.08 -3.97 -14.66
CA ALA A 86 -11.45 -4.09 -13.36
C ALA A 86 -12.51 -4.08 -12.26
N SER A 87 -12.40 -5.02 -11.32
CA SER A 87 -13.37 -5.12 -10.23
C SER A 87 -12.73 -5.78 -9.00
N GLY A 88 -13.28 -5.47 -7.83
CA GLY A 88 -12.85 -6.07 -6.58
C GLY A 88 -11.51 -5.54 -6.06
N ARG A 89 -10.64 -6.45 -5.62
CA ARG A 89 -9.43 -6.15 -4.85
C ARG A 89 -8.19 -6.68 -5.59
N TYR A 90 -7.16 -5.86 -5.69
CA TYR A 90 -5.90 -6.20 -6.35
C TYR A 90 -4.74 -6.14 -5.36
N LEU A 91 -4.12 -7.29 -5.07
CA LEU A 91 -2.87 -7.35 -4.32
C LEU A 91 -1.74 -6.79 -5.19
N CYS A 92 -0.95 -5.85 -4.66
CA CYS A 92 0.14 -5.21 -5.39
C CYS A 92 1.46 -5.44 -4.64
N ALA A 93 2.23 -6.42 -5.13
CA ALA A 93 3.49 -6.92 -4.57
C ALA A 93 4.41 -7.47 -5.68
N GLU A 94 5.72 -7.52 -5.41
CA GLU A 94 6.77 -8.15 -6.22
C GLU A 94 7.32 -9.41 -5.57
#